data_AF-A0A8J2PP86-F1
#
_entry.id   AF-A0A8J2PP86-F1
#
_cell.length_a   1.000
_cell.length_b   1.000
_cell.length_c   1.000
_cell.angle_alpha   90.00
_cell.angle_beta   90.00
_cell.angle_gamma   90.00
#
_symmetry.space_group_name_H-M   'P 1'
#
loop_
_entity.id
_entity.type
_entity.pdbx_description
1 polymer ?
#
loop_
_entity_poly.entity_id
_entity_poly.type
_entity_poly.pdbx_seq_one_letter_code
_entity_poly.pdbx_strand_id
1 'polypeptide(L)'
;EKFKANVKFENKLPITIQDGYFKIQADGCGRSHKKQQLASPLKPGETATVAFELEPYMNMYGKANVIAVDFFSPSTWVTAHGTTEIHVYK
;
A
#
# COMPACT_ATOMS: atom_id res chain seq x y z
N GLU A 1 -0.47 -10.22 -17.06
CA GLU A 1 -0.27 -11.12 -15.90
C GLU A 1 -0.59 -10.36 -14.62
N LYS A 2 -0.99 -11.04 -13.53
CA LYS A 2 -1.20 -10.40 -12.23
C LYS A 2 0.10 -10.38 -11.43
N PHE A 3 0.33 -9.33 -10.65
CA PHE A 3 1.46 -9.23 -9.74
C PHE A 3 1.01 -8.81 -8.34
N LYS A 4 1.90 -8.96 -7.34
CA LYS A 4 1.63 -8.60 -5.94
C LYS A 4 2.51 -7.42 -5.53
N ALA A 5 1.88 -6.34 -5.10
CA ALA A 5 2.57 -5.23 -4.42
C ALA A 5 2.54 -5.48 -2.91
N ASN A 6 3.71 -5.73 -2.32
CA ASN A 6 3.87 -5.91 -0.87
C ASN A 6 4.25 -4.57 -0.24
N VAL A 7 3.47 -4.14 0.74
CA VAL A 7 3.68 -2.87 1.46
C VAL A 7 4.03 -3.19 2.89
N LYS A 8 5.04 -2.50 3.42
CA LYS A 8 5.46 -2.60 4.82
C LYS A 8 5.38 -1.23 5.47
N PHE A 9 4.88 -1.20 6.71
CA PHE A 9 4.90 -0.02 7.57
C PHE A 9 5.39 -0.43 8.95
N GLU A 10 6.44 0.24 9.43
CA GLU A 10 7.02 0.03 10.76
C GLU A 10 6.54 1.15 11.69
N ASN A 11 5.96 0.79 12.83
CA ASN A 11 5.58 1.77 13.85
C ASN A 11 6.82 2.25 14.62
N LYS A 12 7.40 3.37 14.20
CA LYS A 12 8.54 4.01 14.88
C LYS A 12 8.14 4.95 16.02
N LEU A 13 6.86 5.01 16.37
CA LEU A 13 6.35 5.86 17.45
C LEU A 13 6.38 5.10 18.79
N PRO A 14 6.51 5.81 19.92
CA PRO A 14 6.46 5.20 21.25
C PRO A 14 5.02 4.86 21.71
N ILE A 15 4.03 4.93 20.81
CA ILE A 15 2.62 4.64 21.09
C ILE A 15 2.11 3.49 20.22
N THR A 16 1.09 2.78 20.71
CA THR A 16 0.38 1.76 19.92
C THR A 16 -0.56 2.44 18.91
N ILE A 17 -0.44 2.09 17.63
CA ILE A 17 -1.32 2.57 16.56
C ILE A 17 -2.56 1.68 16.50
N GLN A 18 -3.75 2.28 16.56
CA GLN A 18 -5.04 1.60 16.50
C GLN A 18 -5.77 1.92 15.19
N ASP A 19 -6.62 1.01 14.73
CA ASP A 19 -7.50 1.22 13.56
C ASP A 19 -6.79 1.67 12.27
N GLY A 20 -5.51 1.32 12.12
CA GLY A 20 -4.73 1.62 10.93
C GLY A 20 -5.23 0.88 9.69
N TYR A 21 -5.14 1.51 8.52
CA TYR A 21 -5.39 0.86 7.25
C TYR A 21 -4.47 1.40 6.15
N PHE A 22 -4.26 0.55 5.16
CA PHE A 22 -3.55 0.90 3.93
C PHE A 22 -4.55 1.19 2.81
N LYS A 23 -4.25 2.19 1.99
CA LYS A 23 -4.93 2.49 0.74
C LYS A 23 -3.90 2.52 -0.36
N ILE A 24 -4.05 1.66 -1.37
CA ILE A 24 -3.19 1.66 -2.56
C ILE A 24 -3.91 2.39 -3.69
N GLN A 25 -3.16 3.25 -4.38
CA GLN A 25 -3.47 3.78 -5.69
C GLN A 25 -2.47 3.25 -6.70
N ALA A 26 -2.94 2.60 -7.77
CA ALA A 26 -2.07 2.07 -8.83
C ALA A 26 -2.60 2.53 -10.19
N ASP A 27 -2.06 3.64 -10.68
CA ASP A 27 -2.42 4.16 -11.99
C ASP A 27 -1.95 3.16 -13.06
N GLY A 28 -2.81 2.91 -14.05
CA GLY A 28 -2.50 1.91 -15.08
C GLY A 28 -2.77 0.45 -14.71
N CYS A 29 -3.38 0.19 -13.54
CA CYS A 29 -3.85 -1.14 -13.15
C CYS A 29 -5.38 -1.24 -13.03
N GLY A 30 -5.96 -2.38 -13.43
CA GLY A 30 -7.38 -2.75 -13.49
C GLY A 30 -8.21 -2.57 -12.23
N ARG A 31 -7.57 -2.37 -11.07
CA ARG A 31 -8.20 -2.06 -9.79
C ARG A 31 -7.30 -1.09 -9.05
N SER A 32 -7.27 0.13 -9.56
CA SER A 32 -6.39 1.20 -9.11
C SER A 32 -6.63 1.63 -7.67
N HIS A 33 -7.69 1.18 -6.98
CA HIS A 33 -7.97 1.58 -5.60
C HIS A 33 -8.34 0.36 -4.74
N LYS A 34 -7.54 0.05 -3.72
CA LYS A 34 -7.87 -0.96 -2.71
C LYS A 34 -7.55 -0.44 -1.31
N LYS A 35 -8.35 -0.87 -0.33
CA LYS A 35 -8.15 -0.58 1.09
C LYS A 35 -7.99 -1.88 1.86
N GLN A 36 -7.06 -1.92 2.82
CA GLN A 36 -6.89 -3.06 3.72
C GLN A 36 -6.65 -2.58 5.16
N GLN A 37 -7.53 -2.99 6.07
CA GLN A 37 -7.44 -2.68 7.50
C GLN A 37 -6.37 -3.56 8.15
N LEU A 38 -5.67 -3.02 9.16
CA LEU A 38 -4.86 -3.84 10.06
C LEU A 38 -5.74 -4.86 10.78
N ALA A 39 -5.25 -6.09 10.91
CA ALA A 39 -5.95 -7.15 11.66
C ALA A 39 -5.92 -6.92 13.18
N SER A 40 -4.96 -6.13 13.67
CA SER A 40 -4.77 -5.82 15.08
C SER A 40 -4.10 -4.45 15.23
N PRO A 41 -4.16 -3.83 16.43
CA PRO A 41 -3.32 -2.68 16.76
C PRO A 41 -1.84 -3.01 16.55
N LEU A 42 -1.05 -1.99 16.20
CA LEU A 42 0.38 -2.09 15.89
C LEU A 42 1.20 -1.43 17.00
N LYS A 43 1.92 -2.23 17.80
CA LYS A 43 2.70 -1.74 18.95
C LYS A 43 3.98 -1.02 18.49
N PRO A 44 4.64 -0.25 19.38
CA PRO A 44 5.95 0.34 19.09
C PRO A 44 6.96 -0.70 18.59
N GLY A 45 7.62 -0.42 17.47
CA GLY A 45 8.61 -1.28 16.82
C GLY A 45 8.04 -2.42 15.98
N GLU A 46 6.72 -2.65 15.98
CA GLU A 46 6.12 -3.69 15.13
C GLU A 46 5.99 -3.23 13.67
N THR A 47 6.06 -4.20 12.75
CA THR A 47 5.87 -3.96 11.31
C THR A 47 4.58 -4.62 10.83
N ALA A 48 3.71 -3.83 10.22
CA ALA A 48 2.57 -4.33 9.46
C ALA A 48 2.98 -4.59 8.00
N THR A 49 2.50 -5.70 7.43
CA THR A 49 2.68 -6.04 6.02
C THR A 49 1.33 -6.33 5.38
N VAL A 50 1.07 -5.75 4.21
CA VAL A 50 -0.11 -6.05 3.38
C VAL A 50 0.29 -6.32 1.94
N ALA A 51 -0.50 -7.13 1.23
CA ALA A 51 -0.25 -7.50 -0.16
C ALA A 51 -1.46 -7.16 -1.02
N PHE A 52 -1.24 -6.37 -2.06
CA PHE A 52 -2.27 -6.03 -3.04
C PHE A 52 -2.00 -6.75 -4.35
N GLU A 53 -2.93 -7.59 -4.78
CA GLU A 53 -2.90 -8.15 -6.13
C GLU A 53 -3.32 -7.09 -7.14
N LEU A 54 -2.46 -6.80 -8.11
CA LEU A 54 -2.67 -5.80 -9.14
C LEU A 54 -2.58 -6.46 -10.52
N GLU A 55 -3.32 -5.90 -11.47
CA GLU A 55 -3.36 -6.36 -12.84
C GLU A 55 -3.18 -5.14 -13.76
N PRO A 56 -2.07 -5.03 -14.50
CA PRO A 56 -1.82 -3.89 -15.37
C PRO A 56 -2.75 -3.92 -16.58
N TYR A 57 -3.20 -2.74 -17.04
CA TYR A 57 -3.95 -2.63 -18.29
C TYR A 57 -3.06 -2.92 -19.49
N MET A 58 -3.62 -3.52 -20.55
CA MET A 58 -2.84 -3.88 -21.73
C MET A 58 -2.22 -2.67 -22.47
N ASN A 59 -2.81 -1.47 -22.35
CA ASN A 59 -2.28 -0.25 -22.95
C ASN A 59 -1.17 0.43 -22.12
N MET A 60 -0.80 -0.16 -20.98
CA MET A 60 0.24 0.35 -20.08
C MET A 60 1.56 -0.45 -20.14
N TYR A 61 1.62 -1.51 -20.95
CA TYR A 61 2.88 -2.23 -21.18
C TYR A 61 3.93 -1.32 -21.83
N GLY A 62 5.17 -1.41 -21.35
CA GLY A 62 6.30 -0.60 -21.82
C GLY A 62 6.31 0.85 -21.31
N LYS A 63 5.36 1.22 -20.45
CA LYS A 63 5.31 2.53 -19.78
C LYS A 63 5.63 2.40 -18.30
N ALA A 64 6.25 3.45 -17.75
CA ALA A 64 6.36 3.62 -16.32
C ALA A 64 4.97 3.86 -15.72
N ASN A 65 4.63 3.16 -14.64
CA ASN A 65 3.41 3.33 -13.87
C ASN A 65 3.79 3.58 -12.41
N VAL A 66 2.98 4.38 -11.71
CA VAL A 66 3.23 4.68 -10.30
C VAL A 66 2.24 3.92 -9.44
N ILE A 67 2.77 3.28 -8.40
CA ILE A 67 2.00 2.77 -7.28
C ILE A 67 2.24 3.73 -6.10
N ALA A 68 1.17 4.33 -5.61
CA ALA A 68 1.15 5.10 -4.37
C ALA A 68 0.42 4.32 -3.29
N VAL A 69 0.89 4.40 -2.05
CA VAL A 69 0.24 3.79 -0.89
C VAL A 69 0.21 4.77 0.26
N ASP A 70 -0.97 4.96 0.81
CA ASP A 70 -1.20 5.68 2.04
C ASP A 70 -1.44 4.71 3.19
N PHE A 71 -0.84 4.97 4.34
CA PHE A 71 -1.24 4.40 5.61
C PHE A 71 -1.93 5.49 6.43
N PHE A 72 -3.08 5.18 7.03
CA PHE A 72 -3.81 6.09 7.89
C PHE A 72 -4.37 5.37 9.12
N SER A 73 -4.16 5.96 10.29
CA SER A 73 -4.84 5.60 11.53
C SER A 73 -5.67 6.78 12.03
N PRO A 74 -7.02 6.71 12.00
CA PRO A 74 -7.88 7.79 12.50
C PRO A 74 -7.74 7.98 14.00
N SER A 75 -7.60 6.89 14.75
CA SER A 75 -7.61 6.91 16.21
C SER A 75 -6.32 7.50 16.81
N THR A 76 -5.19 7.38 16.09
CA THR A 76 -3.90 7.94 16.52
C THR A 76 -3.39 9.08 15.65
N TRP A 77 -4.16 9.48 14.63
CA TRP A 77 -3.82 10.53 13.66
C TRP A 77 -2.45 10.32 13.00
N VAL A 78 -2.09 9.06 12.73
CA VAL A 78 -0.85 8.71 12.04
C VAL A 78 -1.12 8.58 10.55
N THR A 79 -0.34 9.30 9.75
CA THR A 79 -0.36 9.20 8.29
C THR A 79 1.05 8.86 7.78
N ALA A 80 1.13 8.04 6.75
CA ALA A 80 2.37 7.82 6.02
C ALA A 80 2.06 7.61 4.53
N HIS A 81 2.97 8.04 3.67
CA HIS A 81 2.84 7.93 2.23
C HIS A 81 4.10 7.30 1.64
N GLY A 82 3.92 6.40 0.68
CA GLY A 82 5.01 5.80 -0.09
C GLY A 82 4.64 5.65 -1.55
N THR A 83 5.61 5.83 -2.43
CA THR A 83 5.44 5.63 -3.87
C THR A 83 6.53 4.73 -4.42
N THR A 84 6.22 4.02 -5.49
CA THR A 84 7.20 3.31 -6.30
C THR A 84 6.80 3.36 -7.76
N GLU A 85 7.78 3.45 -8.63
CA GLU A 85 7.60 3.27 -10.06
C GLU A 85 7.71 1.78 -10.41
N ILE A 86 6.88 1.32 -11.35
CA ILE A 86 6.94 -0.03 -11.91
C ILE A 86 6.94 0.05 -13.42
N HIS A 87 7.70 -0.85 -14.03
CA HIS A 87 7.75 -1.02 -15.48
C HIS A 87 7.21 -2.40 -15.81
N VAL A 88 6.08 -2.45 -16.51
CA VAL A 88 5.42 -3.70 -16.87
C VAL A 88 5.75 -4.02 -18.33
N TYR A 89 6.38 -5.17 -18.56
CA TYR A 89 6.70 -5.70 -19.88
C TYR A 89 5.83 -6.94 -20.15
N LYS A 90 5.54 -7.22 -21.43
CA LYS A 90 4.77 -8.39 -21.87
C LYS A 90 5.71 -9.52 -22.27
#